data_AF-A0AAD6AIE4-F1
#
_entry.id   AF-A0AAD6AIE4-F1
#
_cell.length_a   1.000
_cell.length_b   1.000
_cell.length_c   1.000
_cell.angle_alpha   90.00
_cell.angle_beta   90.00
_cell.angle_gamma   90.00
#
_symmetry.space_group_name_H-M   'P 1'
#
loop_
_entity.id
_entity.type
_entity.pdbx_description
1 polymer ?
#
loop_
_entity_poly.entity_id
_entity_poly.type
_entity_poly.pdbx_seq_one_letter_code
_entity_poly.pdbx_strand_id
1 'polypeptide(L)'
;IQPPVSRFLFLAFAVTGVPLIDGGTVRLPRLIGLSRALDLILTGRPIGAQEALAYGLANRVVPDGQALQAALQLAEEISCFPQQCLRADRSSAVYSCYDASSFTQAIQYEMDHGIPVIQSEAVSGAARFTTGTGRGGQFS
;
A
#
# COMPACT_ATOMS: atom_id res chain seq x y z
N ILE A 1 29.23 -14.92 15.31
CA ILE A 1 28.99 -14.00 14.17
C ILE A 1 27.47 -13.87 14.07
N GLN A 2 26.89 -12.81 14.62
CA GLN A 2 25.45 -12.58 14.45
C GLN A 2 25.17 -12.35 12.96
N PRO A 3 24.13 -12.96 12.37
CA PRO A 3 23.78 -12.65 11.00
C PRO A 3 23.50 -11.13 10.90
N PRO A 4 23.96 -10.47 9.84
CA PRO A 4 23.77 -9.04 9.70
C PRO A 4 22.26 -8.77 9.61
N VAL A 5 21.80 -7.81 10.40
CA VAL A 5 20.51 -7.10 10.29
C VAL A 5 19.77 -7.40 8.97
N SER A 6 18.60 -8.02 9.10
CA SER A 6 17.69 -8.42 8.04
C SER A 6 17.60 -7.33 6.96
N ARG A 7 18.17 -7.59 5.78
CA ARG A 7 18.11 -6.69 4.62
C ARG A 7 16.66 -6.62 4.15
N PHE A 8 16.09 -5.42 4.08
CA PHE A 8 14.70 -5.24 3.66
C PHE A 8 14.56 -5.16 2.14
N LEU A 9 15.41 -4.35 1.50
CA LEU A 9 15.46 -4.25 0.04
C LEU A 9 16.90 -4.00 -0.41
N PHE A 10 17.26 -4.62 -1.54
CA PHE A 10 18.52 -4.37 -2.23
C PHE A 10 18.23 -4.20 -3.72
N LEU A 11 18.33 -2.96 -4.21
CA LEU A 11 18.13 -2.61 -5.61
C LEU A 11 19.45 -2.79 -6.37
N ALA A 12 19.78 -4.05 -6.69
CA ALA A 12 21.05 -4.43 -7.33
C ALA A 12 21.24 -3.88 -8.77
N PHE A 13 20.20 -3.28 -9.36
CA PHE A 13 20.14 -2.87 -10.76
C PHE A 13 21.22 -1.86 -11.17
N ALA A 14 21.54 -0.89 -10.31
CA ALA A 14 22.61 0.07 -10.56
C ALA A 14 24.00 -0.59 -10.62
N VAL A 15 24.19 -1.67 -9.87
CA VAL A 15 25.47 -2.41 -9.78
C VAL A 15 25.62 -3.39 -10.96
N THR A 16 24.50 -3.91 -11.49
CA THR A 16 24.51 -4.88 -12.59
C THR A 16 24.42 -4.24 -13.98
N GLY A 17 24.21 -2.93 -14.07
CA GLY A 17 24.07 -2.21 -15.35
C GLY A 17 22.72 -2.44 -16.04
N VAL A 18 21.75 -3.02 -15.34
CA VAL A 18 20.39 -3.26 -15.86
C VAL A 18 19.48 -2.13 -15.40
N PRO A 19 18.80 -1.40 -16.30
CA PRO A 19 17.88 -0.35 -15.89
C PRO A 19 16.62 -0.93 -15.20
N LEU A 20 16.03 -0.15 -14.31
CA LEU A 20 14.74 -0.44 -13.69
C LEU A 20 13.62 -0.36 -14.75
N ILE A 21 13.18 -1.52 -15.25
CA ILE A 21 12.10 -1.67 -16.25
C ILE A 21 10.86 -2.39 -15.69
N ASP A 22 10.74 -2.44 -14.37
CA ASP A 22 9.64 -3.05 -13.60
C ASP A 22 8.69 -2.00 -12.99
N GLY A 23 8.94 -0.71 -13.27
CA GLY A 23 8.20 0.41 -12.69
C GLY A 23 8.80 0.98 -11.40
N GLY A 24 9.97 0.52 -10.96
CA GLY A 24 10.66 1.06 -9.77
C GLY A 24 10.91 2.57 -9.85
N THR A 25 11.31 3.10 -11.01
CA THR A 25 11.50 4.54 -11.26
C THR A 25 10.20 5.34 -11.25
N VAL A 26 9.05 4.69 -11.44
CA VAL A 26 7.72 5.34 -11.47
C VAL A 26 7.09 5.35 -10.08
N ARG A 27 7.18 4.23 -9.36
CA ARG A 27 6.50 4.02 -8.07
C ARG A 27 7.32 4.52 -6.89
N LEU A 28 8.62 4.23 -6.85
CA LEU A 28 9.46 4.53 -5.69
C LEU A 28 9.48 6.04 -5.35
N PRO A 29 9.65 6.97 -6.31
CA PRO A 29 9.61 8.40 -6.01
C PRO A 29 8.27 8.90 -5.45
N ARG A 30 7.16 8.27 -5.84
CA ARG A 30 5.82 8.61 -5.33
C ARG A 30 5.58 8.05 -3.93
N LEU A 31 6.23 6.95 -3.57
CA LEU A 31 6.12 6.32 -2.25
C LEU A 31 6.98 7.01 -1.19
N ILE A 32 8.26 7.25 -1.50
CA ILE A 32 9.24 7.73 -0.50
C ILE A 32 9.80 9.12 -0.80
N GLY A 33 9.29 9.79 -1.83
CA GLY A 33 9.80 11.06 -2.33
C GLY A 33 11.00 10.90 -3.27
N LEU A 34 11.16 11.86 -4.18
CA LEU A 34 12.18 11.80 -5.24
C LEU A 34 13.61 11.74 -4.69
N SER A 35 13.93 12.52 -3.65
CA SER A 35 15.28 12.59 -3.08
C SER A 35 15.74 11.23 -2.53
N ARG A 36 14.92 10.58 -1.70
CA ARG A 36 15.25 9.27 -1.12
C ARG A 36 15.24 8.17 -2.18
N ALA A 37 14.33 8.25 -3.15
CA ALA A 37 14.29 7.31 -4.26
C ALA A 37 15.57 7.38 -5.11
N LEU A 38 16.06 8.58 -5.43
CA LEU A 38 17.31 8.75 -6.18
C LEU A 38 18.53 8.24 -5.40
N ASP A 39 18.60 8.45 -4.09
CA ASP A 39 19.67 7.87 -3.26
C ASP A 39 19.72 6.34 -3.44
N LEU A 40 18.59 5.65 -3.28
CA LEU A 40 18.53 4.19 -3.41
C LEU A 40 18.77 3.71 -4.86
N ILE A 41 18.23 4.41 -5.85
CA ILE A 41 18.36 4.04 -7.27
C ILE A 41 19.79 4.22 -7.75
N LEU A 42 20.44 5.32 -7.39
CA LEU A 42 21.78 5.66 -7.90
C LEU A 42 22.89 4.94 -7.13
N THR A 43 22.74 4.77 -5.81
CA THR A 43 23.77 4.10 -5.00
C THR A 43 23.63 2.58 -4.99
N GLY A 44 22.42 2.06 -5.25
CA GLY A 44 22.11 0.64 -5.09
C GLY A 44 22.34 0.12 -3.66
N ARG A 45 22.46 1.01 -2.66
CA ARG A 45 22.79 0.60 -1.30
C ARG A 45 21.66 -0.24 -0.68
N PRO A 46 21.99 -1.21 0.19
CA PRO A 46 20.95 -1.92 0.94
C PRO A 46 20.27 -0.98 1.94
N ILE A 47 18.96 -1.17 2.12
CA ILE A 47 18.17 -0.48 3.15
C ILE A 47 17.74 -1.48 4.23
N GLY A 48 17.88 -1.08 5.50
CA GLY A 48 17.44 -1.87 6.65
C GLY A 48 15.94 -1.70 6.94
N ALA A 49 15.34 -2.63 7.68
CA ALA A 49 13.91 -2.63 7.96
C ALA A 49 13.40 -1.35 8.66
N GLN A 50 14.16 -0.84 9.65
CA GLN A 50 13.77 0.38 10.38
C GLN A 50 13.86 1.64 9.51
N GLU A 51 14.89 1.73 8.67
CA GLU A 51 15.01 2.84 7.70
C GLU A 51 13.87 2.77 6.67
N ALA A 52 13.56 1.57 6.17
CA ALA A 52 12.45 1.36 5.24
C ALA A 52 11.10 1.78 5.85
N LEU A 53 10.87 1.49 7.14
CA LEU A 53 9.70 1.95 7.88
C LEU A 53 9.66 3.48 7.98
N ALA A 54 10.78 4.10 8.36
CA ALA A 54 10.87 5.56 8.48
C ALA A 54 10.68 6.28 7.13
N TYR A 55 11.05 5.64 6.02
CA TYR A 55 10.84 6.18 4.68
C TYR A 55 9.42 6.00 4.16
N GLY A 56 8.61 5.15 4.79
CA GLY A 56 7.30 4.74 4.26
C GLY A 56 7.39 3.69 3.15
N LEU A 57 8.57 3.09 2.96
CA LEU A 57 8.78 1.96 2.04
C LEU A 57 8.19 0.66 2.61
N ALA A 58 8.26 0.50 3.92
CA ALA A 58 7.60 -0.55 4.68
C ALA A 58 6.49 0.07 5.54
N ASN A 59 5.32 -0.55 5.59
CA ASN A 59 4.24 -0.09 6.46
C ASN A 59 4.35 -0.64 7.90
N ARG A 60 5.00 -1.81 8.06
CA ARG A 60 5.14 -2.53 9.33
C ARG A 60 6.48 -3.25 9.38
N VAL A 61 7.04 -3.40 10.58
CA VAL A 61 8.24 -4.20 10.85
C VAL A 61 7.90 -5.22 11.92
N VAL A 62 8.28 -6.47 11.68
CA VAL A 62 8.04 -7.60 12.58
C VAL A 62 9.35 -8.37 12.81
N PRO A 63 9.45 -9.19 13.87
CA PRO A 63 10.62 -10.04 14.09
C PRO A 63 10.88 -10.98 12.91
N ASP A 64 12.14 -11.39 12.76
CA ASP A 64 12.55 -12.32 11.71
C ASP A 64 11.73 -13.63 11.77
N GLY A 65 11.30 -14.11 10.59
CA GLY A 65 10.46 -15.30 10.46
C GLY A 65 8.96 -15.06 10.65
N GLN A 66 8.52 -13.89 11.14
CA GLN A 66 7.10 -13.60 11.37
C GLN A 66 6.41 -12.82 10.24
N ALA A 67 7.17 -12.43 9.20
CA ALA A 67 6.65 -11.61 8.10
C ALA A 67 5.45 -12.24 7.40
N LEU A 68 5.50 -13.55 7.11
CA LEU A 68 4.41 -14.25 6.43
C LEU A 68 3.16 -14.32 7.31
N GLN A 69 3.33 -14.69 8.58
CA GLN A 69 2.22 -14.79 9.52
C GLN A 69 1.50 -13.44 9.69
N ALA A 70 2.27 -12.37 9.90
CA ALA A 70 1.72 -11.02 10.03
C ALA A 70 1.02 -10.54 8.76
N ALA A 71 1.56 -10.88 7.58
CA ALA A 71 0.95 -10.56 6.30
C ALA A 71 -0.38 -11.32 6.08
N LEU A 72 -0.43 -12.61 6.42
CA LEU A 72 -1.64 -13.42 6.33
C LEU A 72 -2.73 -12.93 7.29
N GLN A 73 -2.37 -12.65 8.54
CA GLN A 73 -3.30 -12.09 9.51
C GLN A 73 -3.90 -10.77 9.01
N LEU A 74 -3.08 -9.86 8.47
CA LEU A 74 -3.57 -8.62 7.89
C LEU A 74 -4.48 -8.88 6.67
N ALA A 75 -4.15 -9.85 5.83
CA ALA A 75 -4.98 -10.21 4.68
C ALA A 75 -6.34 -10.77 5.11
N GLU A 76 -6.37 -11.61 6.14
CA GLU A 76 -7.60 -12.12 6.74
C GLU A 76 -8.47 -10.97 7.28
N GLU A 77 -7.89 -10.05 8.04
CA GLU A 77 -8.59 -8.86 8.54
C GLU A 77 -9.21 -8.04 7.39
N ILE A 78 -8.44 -7.75 6.33
CA ILE A 78 -8.90 -6.98 5.16
C ILE A 78 -9.98 -7.76 4.39
N SER A 79 -9.92 -9.09 4.35
CA SER A 79 -10.87 -9.93 3.62
C SER A 79 -12.28 -9.90 4.21
N CYS A 80 -12.40 -9.61 5.51
CA CYS A 80 -13.66 -9.50 6.20
C CYS A 80 -14.40 -8.18 5.93
N PHE A 81 -13.74 -7.18 5.35
CA PHE A 81 -14.34 -5.86 5.09
C PHE A 81 -15.22 -5.87 3.83
N PRO A 82 -16.10 -4.86 3.64
CA PRO A 82 -16.89 -4.71 2.43
C PRO A 82 -15.98 -4.59 1.19
N GLN A 83 -15.95 -5.66 0.39
CA GLN A 83 -14.93 -5.82 -0.64
C GLN A 83 -15.16 -4.88 -1.83
N GLN A 84 -16.40 -4.50 -2.15
CA GLN A 84 -16.63 -3.54 -3.23
C GLN A 84 -16.14 -2.15 -2.82
N CYS A 85 -16.38 -1.74 -1.57
CA CYS A 85 -15.88 -0.47 -1.02
C CYS A 85 -14.36 -0.40 -1.09
N LEU A 86 -13.66 -1.38 -0.49
CA LEU A 86 -12.20 -1.38 -0.47
C LEU A 86 -11.58 -1.39 -1.87
N ARG A 87 -12.18 -2.12 -2.82
CA ARG A 87 -11.69 -2.19 -4.19
C ARG A 87 -11.91 -0.89 -4.93
N ALA A 88 -13.05 -0.23 -4.73
CA ALA A 88 -13.33 1.09 -5.30
C ALA A 88 -12.35 2.14 -4.76
N ASP A 89 -12.14 2.18 -3.44
CA ASP A 89 -11.20 3.09 -2.79
C ASP A 89 -9.77 2.87 -3.27
N ARG A 90 -9.33 1.60 -3.35
CA ARG A 90 -8.01 1.24 -3.88
C ARG A 90 -7.86 1.69 -5.33
N SER A 91 -8.87 1.47 -6.16
CA SER A 91 -8.84 1.87 -7.58
C SER A 91 -8.75 3.38 -7.72
N SER A 92 -9.55 4.12 -6.96
CA SER A 92 -9.54 5.58 -6.92
C SER A 92 -8.16 6.13 -6.51
N ALA A 93 -7.56 5.57 -5.45
CA ALA A 93 -6.24 5.98 -4.99
C ALA A 93 -5.13 5.73 -6.04
N VAL A 94 -5.16 4.56 -6.71
CA VAL A 94 -4.20 4.23 -7.77
C VAL A 94 -4.39 5.16 -8.97
N TYR A 95 -5.62 5.33 -9.44
CA TYR A 95 -5.94 6.23 -10.56
C TYR A 95 -5.48 7.66 -10.28
N SER A 96 -5.79 8.18 -9.10
CA SER A 96 -5.41 9.53 -8.66
C SER A 96 -3.90 9.72 -8.61
N CYS A 97 -3.13 8.67 -8.28
CA CYS A 97 -1.68 8.74 -8.14
C CYS A 97 -0.92 8.67 -9.47
N TYR A 98 -1.48 7.96 -10.47
CA TYR A 98 -0.76 7.62 -11.69
C TYR A 98 -1.38 8.16 -12.99
N ASP A 99 -2.71 8.28 -13.05
CA ASP A 99 -3.43 8.49 -14.31
C ASP A 99 -4.21 9.81 -14.35
N ALA A 100 -4.65 10.32 -13.20
CA ALA A 100 -5.43 11.55 -13.13
C ALA A 100 -4.59 12.76 -13.56
N SER A 101 -5.10 13.52 -14.53
CA SER A 101 -4.49 14.74 -15.06
C SER A 101 -4.83 15.99 -14.24
N SER A 102 -5.86 15.92 -13.39
CA SER A 102 -6.30 17.02 -12.53
C SER A 102 -7.02 16.51 -11.29
N PHE A 103 -7.08 17.34 -10.26
CA PHE A 103 -7.86 17.08 -9.05
C PHE A 103 -9.34 16.81 -9.38
N THR A 104 -9.95 17.62 -10.25
CA THR A 104 -11.35 17.45 -10.66
C THR A 104 -11.59 16.08 -11.31
N GLN A 105 -10.65 15.62 -12.15
CA GLN A 105 -10.77 14.30 -12.77
C GLN A 105 -10.63 13.16 -11.74
N ALA A 106 -9.73 13.30 -10.76
CA ALA A 106 -9.59 12.34 -9.68
C ALA A 106 -10.89 12.21 -8.86
N ILE A 107 -11.49 13.35 -8.48
CA ILE A 107 -12.79 13.37 -7.77
C ILE A 107 -13.91 12.78 -8.62
N GLN A 108 -13.97 13.11 -9.92
CA GLN A 108 -14.98 12.53 -10.81
C GLN A 108 -14.86 11.01 -10.88
N TYR A 109 -13.63 10.49 -11.01
CA TYR A 109 -13.38 9.05 -11.01
C TYR A 109 -13.82 8.40 -9.68
N GLU A 110 -13.50 9.02 -8.55
CA GLU A 110 -13.93 8.56 -7.22
C GLU A 110 -15.46 8.46 -7.14
N MET A 111 -16.18 9.49 -7.57
CA MET A 111 -17.63 9.52 -7.53
C MET A 111 -18.26 8.47 -8.45
N ASP A 112 -17.81 8.38 -9.69
CA ASP A 112 -18.36 7.46 -10.69
C ASP A 112 -18.24 5.99 -10.25
N HIS A 113 -17.16 5.65 -9.54
CA HIS A 113 -16.91 4.30 -9.06
C HIS A 113 -17.41 4.05 -7.63
N GLY A 114 -17.56 5.10 -6.81
CA GLY A 114 -18.04 5.01 -5.43
C GLY A 114 -19.56 4.97 -5.30
N ILE A 115 -20.30 5.75 -6.10
CA ILE A 115 -21.77 5.83 -6.00
C ILE A 115 -22.44 4.45 -6.18
N PRO A 116 -22.07 3.62 -7.17
CA PRO A 116 -22.66 2.29 -7.32
C PRO A 116 -22.44 1.39 -6.08
N VAL A 117 -21.30 1.55 -5.40
CA VAL A 117 -20.96 0.76 -4.20
C VAL A 117 -21.76 1.20 -2.98
N ILE A 118 -22.07 2.50 -2.86
CA ILE A 118 -22.95 3.00 -1.80
C ILE A 118 -24.31 2.30 -1.87
N GLN A 119 -24.85 2.14 -3.08
CA GLN A 119 -26.14 1.50 -3.30
C GLN A 119 -26.12 0.00 -2.98
N SER A 120 -24.98 -0.68 -3.18
CA SER A 120 -24.87 -2.13 -2.97
C SER A 120 -24.48 -2.52 -1.53
N GLU A 121 -23.57 -1.79 -0.88
CA GLU A 121 -22.98 -2.19 0.40
C GLU A 121 -23.30 -1.24 1.56
N ALA A 122 -23.45 0.07 1.32
CA ALA A 122 -23.47 1.06 2.40
C ALA A 122 -24.75 1.01 3.24
N VAL A 123 -25.91 0.71 2.65
CA VAL A 123 -27.18 0.61 3.40
C VAL A 123 -27.12 -0.55 4.40
N SER A 124 -26.67 -1.72 3.95
CA SER A 124 -26.49 -2.90 4.80
C SER A 124 -25.38 -2.69 5.83
N GLY A 125 -24.30 -2.00 5.46
CA GLY A 125 -23.22 -1.62 6.37
C GLY A 125 -23.68 -0.67 7.48
N ALA A 126 -24.44 0.37 7.12
CA ALA A 126 -24.98 1.34 8.06
C ALA A 126 -25.98 0.70 9.04
N ALA A 127 -26.83 -0.22 8.55
CA ALA A 127 -27.75 -0.99 9.40
C ALA A 127 -27.02 -1.89 10.42
N ARG A 128 -25.89 -2.51 10.04
CA ARG A 128 -25.03 -3.27 10.97
C ARG A 128 -24.36 -2.35 12.00
N PHE A 129 -23.91 -1.18 11.55
CA PHE A 129 -23.24 -0.21 12.42
C PHE A 129 -24.15 0.36 13.51
N THR A 130 -25.44 0.54 13.22
CA THR A 130 -26.43 1.03 14.21
C THR A 130 -26.82 -0.04 15.22
N THR A 131 -26.79 -1.32 14.86
CA THR A 131 -27.06 -2.47 15.76
C THR A 131 -25.85 -2.92 16.57
N GLY A 132 -24.69 -2.29 16.37
CA GLY A 132 -23.47 -2.49 17.18
C GLY A 132 -22.37 -3.29 16.48
N THR A 133 -22.69 -4.00 15.39
CA THR A 133 -21.73 -4.77 14.59
C THR A 133 -20.93 -3.83 13.68
N GLY A 134 -19.60 -3.80 13.82
CA GLY A 134 -18.71 -2.87 13.10
C GLY A 134 -18.26 -1.64 13.91
N ARG A 135 -18.76 -1.44 15.15
CA ARG A 135 -18.21 -0.46 16.10
C ARG A 135 -16.91 -1.02 16.71
N GLY A 136 -15.80 -0.84 16.01
CA GLY A 136 -14.47 -1.33 16.43
C GLY A 136 -13.68 -2.06 15.34
N GLY A 137 -14.15 -2.07 14.09
CA GLY A 137 -13.45 -2.73 12.98
C GLY A 137 -13.65 -4.25 12.90
N GLN A 138 -14.51 -4.83 13.73
CA GLN A 138 -14.86 -6.25 13.68
C GLN A 138 -16.03 -6.47 12.71
N PHE A 139 -15.77 -7.23 11.65
CA PHE A 139 -16.76 -7.71 10.68
C PHE A 139 -16.77 -9.25 10.76
N SER A 140 -17.63 -9.80 11.60
CA SER A 140 -17.90 -11.23 11.72
C SER A 140 -19.40 -11.46 11.85
#